data_AF-A0A0Q9XHF9-F1
#
_entry.id   AF-A0A0Q9XHF9-F1
#
_cell.length_a   1.000
_cell.length_b   1.000
_cell.length_c   1.000
_cell.angle_alpha   90.00
_cell.angle_beta   90.00
_cell.angle_gamma   90.00
#
_symmetry.space_group_name_H-M   'P 1'
#
loop_
_entity.id
_entity.type
_entity.pdbx_description
1 polymer ?
#
loop_
_entity_poly.entity_id
_entity_poly.type
_entity_poly.pdbx_seq_one_letter_code
_entity_poly.pdbx_strand_id
1 'polypeptide(L)'
;MEVATIRIQKPAISSEQFKVSLGLTPELMELEPDSPIASEHELKLYERALLAECKAAAKGQTAQPHCEEYKPVSSHAHNKDDCKRKDGTKMLSKDNIMDLLFQAFEKHQYYTLKDLQFITKQSVFVLKAILKDIGDYNKDPAHKKMWELKEEYRHY
;
A
#
# COMPACT_ATOMS: atom_id res chain seq x y z
N MET A 1 -40.40 25.85 -22.51
CA MET A 1 -40.73 26.91 -23.47
C MET A 1 -39.58 26.95 -24.47
N GLU A 2 -39.84 26.73 -25.76
CA GLU A 2 -38.82 26.82 -26.81
C GLU A 2 -38.75 28.27 -27.31
N VAL A 3 -37.62 28.94 -27.09
CA VAL A 3 -37.45 30.40 -27.30
C VAL A 3 -36.82 30.77 -28.66
N ALA A 4 -36.45 29.77 -29.45
CA ALA A 4 -36.00 29.93 -30.83
C ALA A 4 -36.13 28.60 -31.56
N THR A 5 -36.50 28.63 -32.84
CA THR A 5 -36.53 27.43 -33.69
C THR A 5 -35.56 27.56 -34.85
N ILE A 6 -34.73 26.53 -35.03
CA ILE A 6 -33.79 26.42 -36.15
C ILE A 6 -34.37 25.43 -37.15
N ARG A 7 -34.58 25.89 -38.40
CA ARG A 7 -34.98 25.01 -39.50
C ARG A 7 -33.82 24.87 -40.48
N ILE A 8 -33.48 23.63 -40.79
CA ILE A 8 -32.40 23.24 -41.69
C ILE A 8 -33.01 22.41 -42.82
N GLN A 9 -32.89 22.88 -44.07
CA GLN A 9 -33.40 22.17 -45.24
C GLN A 9 -32.27 21.49 -46.00
N LYS A 10 -32.39 20.17 -46.21
CA LYS A 10 -31.38 19.36 -46.91
C LYS A 10 -31.50 19.53 -48.43
N PRO A 11 -30.42 19.92 -49.13
CA PRO A 11 -30.45 20.08 -50.57
C PRO A 11 -30.56 18.72 -51.25
N ALA A 12 -31.30 18.66 -52.36
CA ALA A 12 -31.55 17.43 -53.11
C ALA A 12 -30.36 17.02 -54.00
N ILE A 13 -29.38 17.90 -54.19
CA ILE A 13 -28.24 17.68 -55.09
C ILE A 13 -26.97 18.06 -54.33
N SER A 14 -25.95 17.19 -54.39
CA SER A 14 -24.79 17.21 -53.49
C SER A 14 -23.85 18.41 -53.63
N SER A 15 -24.05 19.29 -54.63
CA SER A 15 -23.18 20.44 -54.89
C SER A 15 -23.71 21.77 -54.34
N GLU A 16 -24.87 21.81 -53.69
CA GLU A 16 -25.43 23.05 -53.15
C GLU A 16 -25.41 23.09 -51.61
N GLN A 17 -25.20 24.28 -51.03
CA GLN A 17 -25.07 24.44 -49.57
C GLN A 17 -26.42 24.36 -48.85
N PHE A 18 -26.40 23.86 -47.62
CA PHE A 18 -27.55 23.82 -46.73
C PHE A 18 -28.05 25.23 -46.40
N LYS A 19 -29.36 25.45 -46.53
CA LYS A 19 -30.00 26.70 -46.13
C LYS A 19 -30.51 26.57 -44.69
N VAL A 20 -30.01 27.44 -43.82
CA VAL A 20 -30.41 27.52 -42.40
C VAL A 20 -31.06 28.87 -42.13
N SER A 21 -32.23 28.88 -41.50
CA SER A 21 -32.93 30.09 -41.10
C SER A 21 -33.31 30.03 -39.61
N LEU A 22 -33.01 31.11 -38.88
CA LEU A 22 -33.32 31.31 -37.47
C LEU A 22 -34.52 32.26 -37.33
N GLY A 23 -35.52 31.85 -36.55
CA GLY A 23 -36.63 32.71 -36.15
C GLY A 23 -36.71 32.82 -34.62
N LEU A 24 -36.76 34.05 -34.11
CA LEU A 24 -37.03 34.35 -32.70
C LEU A 24 -38.54 34.48 -32.48
N THR A 25 -39.05 33.92 -31.39
CA THR A 25 -40.47 34.06 -31.02
C THR A 25 -40.75 35.45 -30.45
N PRO A 26 -41.96 36.02 -30.68
CA PRO A 26 -42.28 37.41 -30.30
C PRO A 26 -42.28 37.68 -28.78
N GLU A 27 -42.28 36.63 -27.96
CA GLU A 27 -42.27 36.70 -26.49
C GLU A 27 -41.03 37.42 -25.92
N LEU A 28 -39.90 37.42 -26.64
CA LEU A 28 -38.67 38.09 -26.19
C LEU A 28 -38.65 39.61 -26.43
N MET A 29 -39.65 40.18 -27.10
CA MET A 29 -39.68 41.63 -27.40
C MET A 29 -40.26 42.48 -26.25
N GLU A 30 -40.86 41.86 -25.23
CA GLU A 30 -41.57 42.55 -24.13
C GLU A 30 -40.82 42.61 -22.78
N LEU A 31 -39.58 42.13 -22.69
CA LEU A 31 -38.81 42.24 -21.45
C LEU A 31 -38.05 43.58 -21.40
N GLU A 32 -38.67 44.59 -20.78
CA GLU A 32 -38.00 45.86 -20.46
C GLU A 32 -36.94 45.68 -19.35
N PRO A 33 -35.76 46.33 -19.45
CA PRO A 33 -34.73 46.26 -18.42
C PRO A 33 -35.04 47.17 -17.21
N ASP A 34 -35.61 46.60 -16.14
CA ASP A 34 -35.87 47.30 -14.87
C ASP A 34 -34.62 47.46 -14.00
N SER A 35 -33.63 48.25 -14.41
CA SER A 35 -32.63 48.75 -13.45
C SER A 35 -31.92 50.02 -13.93
N PRO A 36 -31.79 51.06 -13.10
CA PRO A 36 -30.94 52.20 -13.41
C PRO A 36 -29.47 51.78 -13.47
N ILE A 37 -28.75 52.36 -14.44
CA ILE A 37 -27.31 52.12 -14.67
C ILE A 37 -26.53 52.50 -13.40
N ALA A 38 -25.82 51.52 -12.82
CA ALA A 38 -25.02 51.72 -11.61
C ALA A 38 -23.98 52.83 -11.77
N SER A 39 -23.79 53.65 -10.75
CA SER A 39 -22.82 54.76 -10.76
C SER A 39 -21.38 54.22 -10.81
N GLU A 40 -20.45 54.97 -11.42
CA GLU A 40 -19.03 54.59 -11.53
C GLU A 40 -18.40 54.26 -10.18
N HIS A 41 -18.85 54.94 -9.12
CA HIS A 41 -18.39 54.67 -7.75
C HIS A 41 -18.86 53.30 -7.22
N GLU A 42 -20.08 52.89 -7.55
CA GLU A 42 -20.64 51.60 -7.13
C GLU A 42 -19.94 50.43 -7.84
N LEU A 43 -19.63 50.62 -9.13
CA LEU A 43 -18.84 49.65 -9.90
C LEU A 43 -17.43 49.48 -9.31
N LYS A 44 -16.77 50.58 -8.91
CA LYS A 44 -15.44 50.53 -8.25
C LYS A 44 -15.45 49.83 -6.91
N LEU A 45 -16.52 49.97 -6.12
CA LEU A 45 -16.68 49.26 -4.85
C LEU A 45 -16.84 47.75 -5.08
N TYR A 46 -17.66 47.37 -6.05
CA TYR A 46 -17.89 45.97 -6.41
C TYR A 46 -16.61 45.30 -6.94
N GLU A 47 -15.85 45.99 -7.81
CA GLU A 47 -14.56 45.51 -8.31
C GLU A 47 -13.55 45.26 -7.18
N ARG A 48 -13.46 46.17 -6.20
CA ARG A 48 -12.57 46.00 -5.04
C ARG A 48 -12.97 44.81 -4.18
N ALA A 49 -14.26 44.57 -3.97
CA ALA A 49 -14.76 43.44 -3.20
C ALA A 49 -14.37 42.11 -3.86
N LEU A 50 -14.63 41.97 -5.17
CA LEU A 50 -14.27 40.77 -5.93
C LEU A 50 -12.76 40.51 -5.98
N LEU A 51 -11.95 41.57 -6.17
CA LEU A 51 -10.49 41.45 -6.19
C LEU A 51 -9.89 41.12 -4.82
N ALA A 52 -10.55 41.51 -3.72
CA ALA A 52 -10.10 41.15 -2.37
C ALA A 52 -10.28 39.65 -2.11
N GLU A 53 -11.41 39.07 -2.51
CA GLU A 53 -11.70 37.64 -2.37
C GLU A 53 -10.78 36.78 -3.27
N CYS A 54 -10.46 37.24 -4.47
CA CYS A 54 -9.59 36.50 -5.40
C CYS A 54 -8.12 36.38 -4.94
N LYS A 55 -7.64 37.26 -4.05
CA LYS A 55 -6.22 37.28 -3.63
C LYS A 55 -5.86 36.28 -2.54
N ALA A 56 -6.84 35.63 -1.90
CA ALA A 56 -6.57 34.70 -0.80
C ALA A 56 -6.18 33.27 -1.25
N ALA A 57 -6.37 32.90 -2.53
CA ALA A 57 -6.14 31.53 -3.02
C ALA A 57 -5.07 31.39 -4.13
N ALA A 58 -4.56 32.48 -4.69
CA ALA A 58 -3.63 32.42 -5.81
C ALA A 58 -2.15 32.36 -5.37
N LYS A 59 -1.77 31.29 -4.66
CA LYS A 59 -0.36 30.84 -4.64
C LYS A 59 -0.21 29.68 -5.62
N GLY A 60 -0.27 29.99 -6.92
CA GLY A 60 0.13 29.07 -7.96
C GLY A 60 1.65 28.92 -7.92
N GLN A 61 2.17 27.91 -7.24
CA GLN A 61 3.56 27.50 -7.41
C GLN A 61 3.68 26.88 -8.81
N THR A 62 4.41 27.52 -9.71
CA THR A 62 4.86 26.85 -10.93
C THR A 62 5.91 25.81 -10.51
N ALA A 63 5.53 24.54 -10.56
CA ALA A 63 6.48 23.45 -10.32
C ALA A 63 7.54 23.48 -11.43
N GLN A 64 8.80 23.68 -11.05
CA GLN A 64 9.92 23.50 -11.97
C GLN A 64 9.91 22.05 -12.51
N PRO A 65 10.41 21.80 -13.74
CA PRO A 65 10.64 20.43 -14.19
C PRO A 65 11.73 19.83 -13.29
N HIS A 66 11.29 19.07 -12.29
CA HIS A 66 12.18 18.28 -11.45
C HIS A 66 12.65 17.09 -12.28
N CYS A 67 13.80 17.24 -12.96
CA CYS A 67 14.53 16.08 -13.46
C CYS A 67 15.06 15.32 -12.25
N GLU A 68 14.34 14.29 -11.82
CA GLU A 68 14.88 13.30 -10.90
C GLU A 68 16.03 12.60 -11.62
N GLU A 69 17.27 12.99 -11.32
CA GLU A 69 18.46 12.22 -11.67
C GLU A 69 18.39 10.89 -10.93
N TYR A 70 17.81 9.87 -11.58
CA TYR A 70 17.69 8.53 -11.00
C TYR A 70 19.09 7.92 -10.87
N LYS A 71 19.66 8.01 -9.68
CA LYS A 71 20.85 7.26 -9.29
C LYS A 71 20.38 5.87 -8.84
N PRO A 72 20.75 4.78 -9.52
CA PRO A 72 20.33 3.45 -9.11
C PRO A 72 20.84 3.18 -7.70
N VAL A 73 19.91 3.03 -6.76
CA VAL A 73 20.23 2.78 -5.35
C VAL A 73 20.49 1.28 -5.19
N SER A 74 21.74 0.92 -4.88
CA SER A 74 22.15 -0.48 -4.68
C SER A 74 21.37 -1.20 -3.57
N SER A 75 20.72 -0.47 -2.67
CA SER A 75 19.93 -1.04 -1.57
C SER A 75 18.55 -0.39 -1.48
N HIS A 76 17.54 -1.02 -2.10
CA HIS A 76 16.14 -0.67 -1.86
C HIS A 76 15.70 -1.14 -0.46
N ALA A 77 14.62 -0.54 0.08
CA ALA A 77 14.07 -0.93 1.38
C ALA A 77 13.68 -2.43 1.43
N HIS A 78 13.35 -3.02 0.29
CA HIS A 78 13.08 -4.45 0.12
C HIS A 78 14.34 -5.34 0.22
N ASN A 79 15.54 -4.77 0.12
CA ASN A 79 16.82 -5.49 0.25
C ASN A 79 17.24 -5.71 1.72
N LYS A 80 16.46 -5.22 2.69
CA LYS A 80 16.81 -5.32 4.13
C LYS A 80 16.73 -6.76 4.68
N ASP A 81 16.13 -7.70 3.95
CA ASP A 81 16.03 -9.10 4.38
C ASP A 81 17.30 -9.93 4.10
N ASP A 82 18.25 -9.37 3.35
CA ASP A 82 19.43 -10.12 2.90
C ASP A 82 20.56 -10.21 3.90
N CYS A 83 20.49 -9.44 4.99
CA CYS A 83 21.43 -9.56 6.10
C CYS A 83 21.19 -10.84 6.95
N LYS A 84 20.05 -11.52 6.82
CA LYS A 84 19.80 -12.81 7.50
C LYS A 84 20.48 -14.00 6.82
N ARG A 85 21.01 -13.84 5.60
CA ARG A 85 21.62 -14.94 4.84
C ARG A 85 23.07 -15.27 5.25
N LYS A 86 23.63 -14.61 6.26
CA LYS A 86 25.03 -14.80 6.68
C LYS A 86 25.25 -15.83 7.79
N ASP A 87 24.20 -16.26 8.49
CA ASP A 87 24.28 -17.39 9.41
C ASP A 87 23.91 -18.67 8.67
N GLY A 88 24.80 -19.11 7.78
CA GLY A 88 24.76 -20.49 7.33
C GLY A 88 24.96 -21.38 8.56
N THR A 89 23.88 -21.97 9.06
CA THR A 89 23.92 -23.00 10.10
C THR A 89 24.95 -24.03 9.68
N LYS A 90 26.13 -24.00 10.30
CA LYS A 90 27.09 -25.09 10.17
C LYS A 90 26.35 -26.32 10.67
N MET A 91 26.18 -27.31 9.80
CA MET A 91 25.60 -28.59 10.20
C MET A 91 26.53 -29.17 11.27
N LEU A 92 26.06 -29.15 12.52
CA LEU A 92 26.79 -29.74 13.61
C LEU A 92 26.79 -31.25 13.42
N SER A 93 27.90 -31.92 13.73
CA SER A 93 27.96 -33.38 13.77
C SER A 93 26.93 -33.92 14.78
N LYS A 94 26.44 -35.15 14.56
CA LYS A 94 25.42 -35.79 15.42
C LYS A 94 25.83 -35.73 16.91
N ASP A 95 27.08 -36.00 17.22
CA ASP A 95 27.61 -36.03 18.59
C ASP A 95 27.55 -34.65 19.27
N ASN A 96 27.94 -33.58 18.57
CA ASN A 96 27.83 -32.21 19.11
C ASN A 96 26.38 -31.81 19.39
N ILE A 97 25.44 -32.27 18.55
CA ILE A 97 24.01 -32.01 18.77
C ILE A 97 23.50 -32.77 20.00
N MET A 98 23.97 -34.01 20.21
CA MET A 98 23.64 -34.80 21.40
C MET A 98 24.09 -34.08 22.68
N ASP A 99 25.34 -33.64 22.74
CA ASP A 99 25.88 -32.94 23.92
C ASP A 99 25.09 -31.65 24.23
N LEU A 100 24.75 -30.87 23.20
CA LEU A 100 23.90 -29.68 23.34
C LEU A 100 22.49 -30.02 23.84
N LEU A 101 21.91 -31.13 23.38
CA LEU A 101 20.62 -31.59 23.86
C LEU A 101 20.69 -32.00 25.33
N PHE A 102 21.70 -32.78 25.74
CA PHE A 102 21.86 -33.18 27.14
C PHE A 102 22.02 -31.96 28.06
N GLN A 103 22.86 -30.99 27.68
CA GLN A 103 23.02 -29.75 28.43
C GLN A 103 21.73 -28.93 28.52
N ALA A 104 20.91 -28.92 27.45
CA ALA A 104 19.61 -28.27 27.49
C ALA A 104 18.69 -28.98 28.50
N PHE A 105 18.57 -30.30 28.39
CA PHE A 105 17.68 -31.12 29.24
C PHE A 105 18.08 -31.12 30.72
N GLU A 106 19.35 -30.85 31.04
CA GLU A 106 19.79 -30.60 32.42
C GLU A 106 19.09 -29.39 33.04
N LYS A 107 18.80 -28.36 32.25
CA LYS A 107 18.13 -27.13 32.73
C LYS A 107 16.62 -27.26 32.78
N HIS A 108 16.04 -28.00 31.85
CA HIS A 108 14.61 -28.20 31.78
C HIS A 108 14.28 -29.60 31.28
N GLN A 109 13.48 -30.35 32.04
CA GLN A 109 13.20 -31.75 31.74
C GLN A 109 12.37 -31.94 30.45
N TYR A 110 11.53 -30.97 30.10
CA TYR A 110 10.62 -31.05 28.96
C TYR A 110 10.84 -29.89 28.00
N TYR A 111 11.10 -30.17 26.73
CA TYR A 111 11.25 -29.12 25.73
C TYR A 111 10.28 -29.28 24.57
N THR A 112 9.83 -28.15 24.02
CA THR A 112 9.14 -28.14 22.73
C THR A 112 10.17 -28.27 21.61
N LEU A 113 9.77 -28.90 20.50
CA LEU A 113 10.63 -29.03 19.32
C LEU A 113 11.11 -27.67 18.75
N LYS A 114 10.34 -26.60 18.96
CA LYS A 114 10.72 -25.22 18.60
C LYS A 114 11.89 -24.69 19.45
N ASP A 115 11.89 -25.01 20.74
CA ASP A 115 12.92 -24.55 21.68
C ASP A 115 14.23 -25.28 21.39
N LEU A 116 14.17 -26.58 21.13
CA LEU A 116 15.33 -27.37 20.71
C LEU A 116 15.92 -26.87 19.39
N GLN A 117 15.07 -26.47 18.44
CA GLN A 117 15.51 -25.83 17.21
C GLN A 117 16.19 -24.48 17.48
N PHE A 118 15.68 -23.68 18.42
CA PHE A 118 16.28 -22.40 18.77
C PHE A 118 17.66 -22.57 19.43
N ILE A 119 17.80 -23.53 20.35
CA ILE A 119 19.05 -23.81 21.07
C ILE A 119 20.11 -24.37 20.13
N THR A 120 19.77 -25.41 19.37
CA THR A 120 20.75 -26.12 18.50
C THR A 120 20.96 -25.43 17.16
N LYS A 121 20.03 -24.56 16.76
CA LYS A 121 19.94 -23.93 15.43
C LYS A 121 19.88 -24.94 14.28
N GLN A 122 19.50 -26.20 14.55
CA GLN A 122 19.42 -27.27 13.57
C GLN A 122 18.01 -27.45 13.00
N SER A 123 17.90 -28.19 11.90
CA SER A 123 16.60 -28.52 11.31
C SER A 123 15.80 -29.48 12.20
N VAL A 124 14.48 -29.33 12.14
CA VAL A 124 13.53 -30.19 12.87
C VAL A 124 13.67 -31.67 12.49
N PHE A 125 14.07 -31.95 11.25
CA PHE A 125 14.26 -33.31 10.76
C PHE A 125 15.40 -34.03 11.49
N VAL A 126 16.55 -33.36 11.63
CA VAL A 126 17.72 -33.91 12.33
C VAL A 126 17.42 -34.12 13.80
N LEU A 127 16.78 -33.15 14.45
CA LEU A 127 16.39 -33.25 15.85
C LEU A 127 15.44 -34.43 16.10
N LYS A 128 14.42 -34.62 15.26
CA LYS A 128 13.50 -35.77 15.40
C LYS A 128 14.21 -37.11 15.21
N ALA A 129 15.19 -37.20 14.32
CA ALA A 129 15.95 -38.43 14.13
C ALA A 129 16.74 -38.80 15.39
N ILE A 130 17.39 -37.80 16.01
CA ILE A 130 18.16 -37.98 17.25
C ILE A 130 17.23 -38.28 18.43
N LEU A 131 16.18 -37.48 18.60
CA LEU A 131 15.21 -37.63 19.69
C LEU A 131 14.46 -38.97 19.63
N LYS A 132 14.36 -39.61 18.47
CA LYS A 132 13.79 -40.96 18.36
C LYS A 132 14.70 -42.03 19.00
N ASP A 133 16.01 -41.81 18.97
CA ASP A 133 16.99 -42.71 19.59
C ASP A 133 16.98 -42.54 21.12
N ILE A 134 17.16 -41.29 21.59
CA ILE A 134 17.43 -40.96 23.01
C ILE A 134 16.25 -40.39 23.81
N GLY A 135 15.23 -39.87 23.15
CA GLY A 135 14.11 -39.16 23.78
C GLY A 135 12.81 -39.96 23.79
N ASP A 136 11.87 -39.51 24.60
CA ASP A 136 10.48 -39.95 24.60
C ASP A 136 9.56 -38.77 24.26
N TYR A 137 8.49 -39.07 23.51
CA TYR A 137 7.51 -38.08 23.10
C TYR A 137 6.32 -38.13 24.06
N ASN A 138 6.15 -37.06 24.84
CA ASN A 138 5.08 -37.03 25.82
C ASN A 138 3.70 -36.87 25.14
N LYS A 139 2.80 -37.82 25.42
CA LYS A 139 1.42 -37.87 24.92
C LYS A 139 0.40 -37.28 25.90
N ASP A 140 0.83 -36.97 27.12
CA ASP A 140 -0.06 -36.42 28.13
C ASP A 140 -0.62 -35.07 27.69
N PRO A 141 -1.89 -34.78 28.02
CA PRO A 141 -2.51 -33.52 27.64
C PRO A 141 -1.81 -32.30 28.27
N ALA A 142 -1.17 -32.47 29.43
CA ALA A 142 -0.45 -31.39 30.13
C ALA A 142 0.88 -30.99 29.45
N HIS A 143 1.58 -31.94 28.82
CA HIS A 143 2.88 -31.72 28.18
C HIS A 143 2.87 -32.14 26.71
N LYS A 144 1.72 -31.98 26.06
CA LYS A 144 1.52 -32.40 24.67
C LYS A 144 2.52 -31.71 23.75
N LYS A 145 3.17 -32.48 22.88
CA LYS A 145 4.19 -32.03 21.91
C LYS A 145 5.55 -31.70 22.55
N MET A 146 5.75 -32.04 23.82
CA MET A 146 7.05 -31.93 24.46
C MET A 146 7.83 -33.25 24.31
N TRP A 147 9.14 -33.11 24.26
CA TRP A 147 10.09 -34.19 24.31
C TRP A 147 10.75 -34.18 25.69
N GLU A 148 11.01 -35.37 26.19
CA GLU A 148 11.85 -35.60 27.37
C GLU A 148 12.94 -36.59 27.04
N LEU A 149 13.98 -36.62 27.86
CA LEU A 149 15.04 -37.61 27.75
C LEU A 149 14.60 -38.93 28.41
N LYS A 150 14.87 -40.07 27.76
CA LYS A 150 14.69 -41.38 28.42
C LYS A 150 15.56 -41.45 29.67
N GLU A 151 15.08 -42.16 30.69
CA GLU A 151 15.77 -42.30 31.98
C GLU A 151 17.19 -42.86 31.84
N GLU A 152 17.42 -43.74 30.84
CA GLU A 152 18.72 -44.32 30.52
C GLU A 152 19.80 -43.29 30.16
N TYR A 153 19.39 -42.14 29.61
CA TYR A 153 20.30 -41.08 29.16
C TYR A 153 20.33 -39.87 30.10
N ARG A 154 19.58 -39.90 31.22
CA ARG A 154 19.53 -38.78 32.19
C ARG A 154 20.83 -38.59 32.98
N HIS A 155 21.80 -39.49 32.84
CA HIS A 155 23.06 -39.48 33.57
C HIS A 155 24.28 -39.39 32.63
N TYR A 156 24.21 -38.48 31.66
CA TYR A 156 25.35 -38.16 30.79
C TYR A 156 26.20 -37.04 31.37
#